data_AF-A0A6H9XZX5-F1
#
_entry.id   AF-A0A6H9XZX5-F1
#
_cell.length_a   1.000
_cell.length_b   1.000
_cell.length_c   1.000
_cell.angle_alpha   90.00
_cell.angle_beta   90.00
_cell.angle_gamma   90.00
#
_symmetry.space_group_name_H-M   'P 1'
#
loop_
_entity.id
_entity.type
_entity.pdbx_description
1 polymer ?
#
loop_
_entity_poly.entity_id
_entity_poly.type
_entity_poly.pdbx_seq_one_letter_code
_entity_poly.pdbx_strand_id
1 'polypeptide(L)'
;MNPILWLEQNAPGFDALSEEERAAITHFALLWSFFEARALSTRGSSHAILALTHEWLAQGRLATEPFSESLLYFQQRYYSNGVETDYLSGLNLRRSDCRDLVHAVLKGENTNPADCVAALLIIVYRLRNNLFHGAKWAYGIQGQLNNFTHANASLMNALSIVGLP
;
A
#
# COMPACT_ATOMS: atom_id res chain seq x y z
N MET A 1 20.59 -8.52 -22.05
CA MET A 1 19.71 -9.58 -21.49
C MET A 1 18.48 -8.89 -20.92
N ASN A 2 17.27 -9.41 -21.18
CA ASN A 2 16.02 -8.84 -20.68
C ASN A 2 15.92 -9.10 -19.15
N PRO A 3 15.72 -8.08 -18.30
CA PRO A 3 15.60 -8.27 -16.84
C PRO A 3 14.49 -9.23 -16.41
N ILE A 4 13.34 -9.23 -17.10
CA ILE A 4 12.22 -10.15 -16.82
C ILE A 4 12.66 -11.59 -17.09
N LEU A 5 13.28 -11.84 -18.24
CA LEU A 5 13.78 -13.17 -18.59
C LEU A 5 14.86 -13.66 -17.62
N TRP A 6 15.71 -12.75 -17.13
CA TRP A 6 16.66 -13.09 -16.08
C TRP A 6 15.96 -13.44 -14.75
N LEU A 7 14.92 -12.71 -14.35
CA LEU A 7 14.15 -12.98 -13.14
C LEU A 7 13.38 -14.31 -13.25
N GLU A 8 12.77 -14.63 -14.39
CA GLU A 8 12.11 -15.93 -14.61
C GLU A 8 13.07 -17.10 -14.40
N GLN A 9 14.34 -16.95 -14.79
CA GLN A 9 15.35 -18.00 -14.70
C GLN A 9 16.01 -18.11 -13.33
N ASN A 10 16.04 -17.03 -12.55
CA ASN A 10 16.89 -16.93 -11.36
C ASN A 10 16.13 -16.60 -10.07
N ALA A 11 14.87 -16.16 -10.15
CA ALA A 11 14.06 -15.78 -9.00
C ALA A 11 12.91 -16.80 -8.80
N PRO A 12 12.99 -17.68 -7.77
CA PRO A 12 11.97 -18.69 -7.53
C PRO A 12 10.56 -18.08 -7.44
N GLY A 13 9.59 -18.68 -8.14
CA GLY A 13 8.19 -18.27 -8.15
C GLY A 13 7.87 -17.03 -8.99
N PHE A 14 8.87 -16.36 -9.58
CA PHE A 14 8.64 -15.24 -10.49
C PHE A 14 8.10 -15.71 -11.85
N ASP A 15 8.54 -16.88 -12.30
CA ASP A 15 8.06 -17.56 -13.50
C ASP A 15 6.55 -17.89 -13.42
N ALA A 16 6.05 -18.17 -12.22
CA ALA A 16 4.64 -18.47 -11.96
C ALA A 16 3.71 -17.23 -11.97
N LEU A 17 4.26 -16.01 -12.00
CA LEU A 17 3.46 -14.79 -12.01
C LEU A 17 2.91 -14.50 -13.40
N SER A 18 1.67 -14.04 -13.44
CA SER A 18 1.10 -13.48 -14.67
C SER A 18 1.83 -12.20 -15.09
N GLU A 19 1.70 -11.82 -16.36
CA GLU A 19 2.22 -10.54 -16.85
C GLU A 19 1.65 -9.35 -16.07
N GLU A 20 0.37 -9.42 -15.70
CA GLU A 20 -0.31 -8.40 -14.91
C GLU A 20 0.26 -8.29 -13.49
N GLU A 21 0.53 -9.42 -12.82
CA GLU A 21 1.16 -9.43 -11.49
C GLU A 21 2.55 -8.81 -11.53
N ARG A 22 3.35 -9.18 -12.53
CA ARG A 22 4.70 -8.62 -12.73
C ARG A 22 4.65 -7.12 -12.99
N ALA A 23 3.71 -6.67 -13.83
CA ALA A 23 3.50 -5.26 -14.11
C ALA A 23 3.07 -4.50 -12.84
N ALA A 24 2.09 -5.01 -12.10
CA ALA A 24 1.58 -4.36 -10.89
C ALA A 24 2.66 -4.20 -9.82
N ILE A 25 3.49 -5.21 -9.59
CA ILE A 25 4.63 -5.16 -8.66
C ILE A 25 5.69 -4.17 -9.13
N THR A 26 6.01 -4.17 -10.42
CA THR A 26 7.01 -3.25 -11.00
C THR A 26 6.55 -1.80 -10.88
N HIS A 27 5.30 -1.52 -11.25
CA HIS A 27 4.69 -0.20 -11.08
C HIS A 27 4.69 0.24 -9.63
N PHE A 28 4.36 -0.67 -8.72
CA PHE A 28 4.34 -0.38 -7.28
C PHE A 28 5.71 0.00 -6.75
N ALA A 29 6.77 -0.73 -7.13
CA ALA A 29 8.13 -0.38 -6.73
C ALA A 29 8.54 1.02 -7.20
N LEU A 30 8.18 1.40 -8.43
CA LEU A 30 8.46 2.72 -9.00
C LEU A 30 7.62 3.83 -8.35
N LEU A 31 6.31 3.64 -8.25
CA LEU A 31 5.37 4.60 -7.65
C LEU A 31 5.69 4.83 -6.17
N TRP A 32 5.99 3.77 -5.41
CA TRP A 32 6.41 3.90 -4.02
C TRP A 32 7.68 4.75 -3.92
N SER A 33 8.71 4.43 -4.73
CA SER A 33 9.98 5.16 -4.70
C SER A 33 9.79 6.65 -5.01
N PHE A 34 8.92 6.96 -5.97
CA PHE A 34 8.60 8.34 -6.32
C PHE A 34 7.79 9.05 -5.22
N PHE A 35 6.77 8.39 -4.66
CA PHE A 35 5.99 8.91 -3.54
C PHE A 35 6.85 9.18 -2.31
N GLU A 36 7.73 8.24 -1.94
CA GLU A 36 8.64 8.38 -0.79
C GLU A 36 9.59 9.58 -0.97
N ALA A 37 10.11 9.78 -2.18
CA ALA A 37 10.97 10.92 -2.49
C ALA A 37 10.21 12.26 -2.45
N ARG A 38 8.98 12.31 -2.98
CA ARG A 38 8.20 13.54 -3.14
C ARG A 38 7.42 13.94 -1.89
N ALA A 39 6.91 12.97 -1.15
CA ALA A 39 5.95 13.21 -0.07
C ALA A 39 6.52 12.94 1.32
N LEU A 40 7.52 12.07 1.45
CA LEU A 40 8.05 11.61 2.75
C LEU A 40 9.54 11.94 2.97
N SER A 41 10.11 12.83 2.15
CA SER A 41 11.51 13.26 2.23
C SER A 41 12.50 12.10 2.36
N THR A 42 12.27 10.99 1.64
CA THR A 42 13.09 9.76 1.63
C THR A 42 13.13 8.95 2.94
N ARG A 43 12.29 9.30 3.93
CA ARG A 43 12.21 8.58 5.22
C ARG A 43 10.77 8.16 5.51
N GLY A 44 10.30 7.15 4.78
CA GLY A 44 8.95 6.62 4.95
C GLY A 44 8.71 6.02 6.34
N SER A 45 7.69 6.52 7.05
CA SER A 45 7.19 5.94 8.29
C SER A 45 5.68 6.20 8.42
N SER A 46 4.98 5.36 9.19
CA SER A 46 3.54 5.56 9.44
C SER A 46 3.23 6.91 10.10
N HIS A 47 4.12 7.43 10.95
CA HIS A 47 3.96 8.75 11.57
C HIS A 47 4.12 9.87 10.54
N ALA A 48 5.07 9.75 9.61
CA ALA A 48 5.23 10.73 8.52
C ALA A 48 4.01 10.71 7.59
N ILE A 49 3.47 9.53 7.28
CA ILE A 49 2.24 9.38 6.49
C ILE A 49 1.05 10.05 7.21
N LEU A 50 0.88 9.79 8.51
CA LEU A 50 -0.21 10.39 9.29
C LEU A 50 -0.10 11.91 9.33
N ALA A 51 1.09 12.46 9.59
CA ALA A 51 1.30 13.91 9.58
C ALA A 51 0.97 14.53 8.22
N LEU A 52 1.39 13.88 7.13
CA LEU A 52 1.17 14.33 5.75
C LEU A 52 -0.32 14.40 5.38
N THR A 53 -1.11 13.39 5.71
CA THR A 53 -2.55 13.41 5.36
C THR A 53 -3.33 14.43 6.18
N HIS A 54 -2.96 14.62 7.45
CA HIS A 54 -3.51 15.69 8.29
C HIS A 54 -3.14 17.08 7.77
N GLU A 55 -1.92 17.25 7.27
CA GLU A 55 -1.51 18.49 6.60
C GLU A 55 -2.36 18.76 5.33
N TRP A 56 -2.55 17.75 4.48
CA TRP A 56 -3.41 17.89 3.29
C TRP A 56 -4.83 18.28 3.64
N LEU A 57 -5.40 17.69 4.69
CA LEU A 57 -6.74 18.03 5.17
C LEU A 57 -6.79 19.47 5.68
N ALA A 58 -5.82 19.88 6.50
CA ALA A 58 -5.74 21.23 7.06
C ALA A 58 -5.61 22.31 5.96
N GLN A 59 -5.01 21.98 4.83
CA GLN A 59 -4.87 22.86 3.67
C GLN A 59 -6.04 22.76 2.68
N GLY A 60 -7.07 21.96 2.96
CA GLY A 60 -8.22 21.75 2.08
C GLY A 60 -7.89 21.03 0.76
N ARG A 61 -6.78 20.29 0.71
CA ARG A 61 -6.31 19.58 -0.49
C ARG A 61 -6.72 18.10 -0.53
N LEU A 62 -7.27 17.58 0.56
CA LEU A 62 -7.61 16.16 0.69
C LEU A 62 -9.05 15.87 0.23
N ALA A 63 -9.19 15.23 -0.92
CA ALA A 63 -10.43 14.57 -1.35
C ALA A 63 -10.34 13.07 -1.09
N THR A 64 -11.39 12.48 -0.49
CA THR A 64 -11.41 11.05 -0.10
C THR A 64 -11.95 10.13 -1.19
N GLU A 65 -12.77 10.67 -2.09
CA GLU A 65 -13.45 9.96 -3.15
C GLU A 65 -12.48 9.14 -4.02
N PRO A 66 -11.30 9.67 -4.45
CA PRO A 66 -10.36 8.88 -5.25
C PRO A 66 -9.80 7.65 -4.52
N PHE A 67 -9.80 7.65 -3.19
CA PHE A 67 -9.27 6.56 -2.35
C PHE A 67 -10.33 5.53 -1.95
N SER A 68 -11.61 5.83 -2.16
CA SER A 68 -12.74 5.05 -1.65
C SER A 68 -12.72 3.59 -2.10
N GLU A 69 -12.48 3.33 -3.38
CA GLU A 69 -12.43 1.96 -3.92
C GLU A 69 -11.28 1.15 -3.30
N SER A 70 -10.10 1.75 -3.19
CA SER A 70 -8.93 1.07 -2.60
C SER A 70 -9.10 0.85 -1.10
N LEU A 71 -9.71 1.81 -0.39
CA LEU A 71 -10.05 1.66 1.01
C LEU A 71 -11.04 0.51 1.22
N LEU A 72 -12.11 0.46 0.41
CA LEU A 72 -13.12 -0.59 0.48
C LEU A 72 -12.52 -1.96 0.23
N TYR A 73 -11.62 -2.08 -0.77
CA TYR A 73 -10.90 -3.32 -1.03
C TYR A 73 -10.14 -3.81 0.21
N PHE A 74 -9.33 -2.96 0.84
CA PHE A 74 -8.54 -3.36 2.01
C PHE A 74 -9.41 -3.60 3.24
N GLN A 75 -10.50 -2.86 3.42
CA GLN A 75 -11.51 -3.15 4.44
C GLN A 75 -12.04 -4.58 4.27
N GLN A 76 -12.55 -4.93 3.09
CA GLN A 76 -13.09 -6.27 2.80
C GLN A 76 -12.03 -7.38 2.89
N ARG A 77 -10.79 -7.08 2.49
CA ARG A 77 -9.67 -8.03 2.56
C ARG A 77 -9.31 -8.38 4.01
N TYR A 78 -9.21 -7.38 4.88
CA TYR A 78 -8.74 -7.57 6.25
C TYR A 78 -9.87 -7.80 7.25
N TYR A 79 -11.09 -7.39 6.92
CA TYR A 79 -12.31 -7.65 7.68
C TYR A 79 -13.43 -8.10 6.73
N SER A 80 -13.85 -9.35 6.86
CA SER A 80 -14.99 -9.88 6.13
C SER A 80 -16.17 -10.02 7.07
N ASN A 81 -17.29 -9.37 6.76
CA ASN A 81 -18.50 -9.37 7.61
C ASN A 81 -18.22 -8.97 9.08
N GLY A 82 -17.33 -7.99 9.28
CA GLY A 82 -16.95 -7.50 10.61
C GLY A 82 -15.95 -8.39 11.37
N VAL A 83 -15.49 -9.50 10.78
CA VAL A 83 -14.52 -10.43 11.38
C VAL A 83 -13.16 -10.25 10.73
N GLU A 84 -12.11 -10.12 11.55
CA GLU A 84 -10.72 -10.06 11.09
C GLU A 84 -10.35 -11.33 10.29
N THR A 85 -9.73 -11.16 9.13
CA THR A 85 -9.27 -12.28 8.30
C THR A 85 -7.82 -12.64 8.62
N ASP A 86 -7.43 -13.88 8.29
CA ASP A 86 -6.03 -14.34 8.46
C ASP A 86 -5.02 -13.48 7.67
N TYR A 87 -5.47 -12.79 6.62
CA TYR A 87 -4.62 -11.90 5.82
C TYR A 87 -4.07 -10.71 6.61
N LEU A 88 -4.76 -10.24 7.66
CA LEU A 88 -4.31 -9.08 8.43
C LEU A 88 -3.00 -9.38 9.19
N SER A 89 -2.84 -10.60 9.68
CA SER A 89 -1.60 -11.05 10.32
C SER A 89 -0.40 -10.93 9.37
N GLY A 90 -0.61 -11.26 8.09
CA GLY A 90 0.41 -11.17 7.03
C GLY A 90 0.84 -9.74 6.69
N LEU A 91 0.07 -8.72 7.07
CA LEU A 91 0.45 -7.32 6.90
C LEU A 91 1.62 -6.93 7.83
N ASN A 92 1.79 -7.66 8.94
CA ASN A 92 2.84 -7.44 9.93
C ASN A 92 2.87 -6.00 10.47
N LEU A 93 1.69 -5.46 10.83
CA LEU A 93 1.58 -4.13 11.47
C LEU A 93 2.34 -4.11 12.80
N ARG A 94 3.31 -3.22 12.92
CA ARG A 94 4.05 -2.99 14.16
C ARG A 94 3.31 -1.99 15.04
N ARG A 95 3.66 -1.93 16.33
CA ARG A 95 3.12 -0.91 17.24
C ARG A 95 3.39 0.52 16.75
N SER A 96 4.55 0.74 16.13
CA SER A 96 4.93 2.02 15.51
C SER A 96 4.14 2.39 14.27
N ASP A 97 3.32 1.47 13.75
CA ASP A 97 2.63 1.64 12.47
C ASP A 97 1.21 2.20 12.65
N CYS A 98 0.96 2.95 13.74
CA CYS A 98 -0.34 3.50 14.10
C CYS A 98 -1.45 2.43 14.12
N ARG A 99 -1.13 1.24 14.66
CA ARG A 99 -1.96 0.04 14.57
C ARG A 99 -3.44 0.29 14.91
N ASP A 100 -3.72 0.92 16.06
CA ASP A 100 -5.09 1.12 16.53
C ASP A 100 -5.93 1.97 15.56
N LEU A 101 -5.33 3.00 14.95
CA LEU A 101 -5.96 3.82 13.91
C LEU A 101 -6.27 2.98 12.67
N VAL A 102 -5.31 2.16 12.23
CA VAL A 102 -5.50 1.28 11.05
C VAL A 102 -6.65 0.29 11.30
N HIS A 103 -6.70 -0.34 12.48
CA HIS A 103 -7.80 -1.24 12.83
C HIS A 103 -9.15 -0.50 12.86
N ALA A 104 -9.24 0.68 13.48
CA ALA A 104 -10.47 1.45 13.57
C ALA A 104 -11.01 1.84 12.18
N VAL A 105 -10.15 2.30 11.27
CA VAL A 105 -10.53 2.60 9.88
C VAL A 105 -10.97 1.34 9.13
N LEU A 106 -10.22 0.24 9.27
CA LEU A 106 -10.54 -1.01 8.57
C LEU A 106 -11.88 -1.63 9.02
N LYS A 107 -12.28 -1.40 10.27
CA LYS A 107 -13.58 -1.80 10.81
C LYS A 107 -14.72 -0.82 10.48
N GLY A 108 -14.41 0.35 9.92
CA GLY A 108 -15.37 1.43 9.70
C GLY A 108 -15.77 2.19 10.98
N GLU A 109 -15.03 2.01 12.08
CA GLU A 109 -15.24 2.70 13.36
C GLU A 109 -14.66 4.13 13.34
N ASN A 110 -13.71 4.41 12.44
CA ASN A 110 -13.17 5.74 12.17
C ASN A 110 -13.35 6.09 10.69
N THR A 111 -14.08 7.18 10.45
CA THR A 111 -14.37 7.70 9.09
C THR A 111 -13.77 9.09 8.85
N ASN A 112 -12.82 9.54 9.69
CA ASN A 112 -12.13 10.81 9.46
C ASN A 112 -11.35 10.76 8.12
N PRO A 113 -11.51 11.76 7.23
CA PRO A 113 -10.86 11.77 5.92
C PRO A 113 -9.34 11.55 5.94
N ALA A 114 -8.62 12.24 6.82
CA ALA A 114 -7.16 12.14 6.92
C ALA A 114 -6.72 10.78 7.48
N ASP A 115 -7.46 10.26 8.45
CA ASP A 115 -7.16 8.95 9.05
C ASP A 115 -7.46 7.82 8.07
N CYS A 116 -8.53 7.91 7.29
CA CYS A 116 -8.87 6.95 6.24
C CYS A 116 -7.75 6.83 5.20
N VAL A 117 -7.28 7.97 4.68
CA VAL A 117 -6.18 7.98 3.70
C VAL A 117 -4.85 7.59 4.36
N ALA A 118 -4.60 7.97 5.61
CA ALA A 118 -3.41 7.55 6.34
C ALA A 118 -3.36 6.04 6.52
N ALA A 119 -4.46 5.41 6.97
CA ALA A 119 -4.55 3.98 7.14
C ALA A 119 -4.28 3.24 5.83
N LEU A 120 -4.87 3.70 4.73
CA LEU A 120 -4.61 3.17 3.39
C LEU A 120 -3.14 3.27 3.00
N LEU A 121 -2.51 4.44 3.15
CA LEU A 121 -1.10 4.63 2.80
C LEU A 121 -0.15 3.87 3.75
N ILE A 122 -0.54 3.63 5.00
CA ILE A 122 0.20 2.77 5.93
C ILE A 122 0.15 1.31 5.47
N ILE A 123 -1.00 0.82 4.99
CA ILE A 123 -1.11 -0.52 4.39
C ILE A 123 -0.17 -0.62 3.18
N VAL A 124 -0.16 0.38 2.29
CA VAL A 124 0.74 0.48 1.15
C VAL A 124 2.22 0.44 1.60
N TYR A 125 2.58 1.19 2.65
CA TYR A 125 3.92 1.15 3.24
C TYR A 125 4.29 -0.24 3.77
N ARG A 126 3.35 -0.94 4.42
CA ARG A 126 3.56 -2.31 4.88
C ARG A 126 3.74 -3.29 3.72
N LEU A 127 2.97 -3.15 2.64
CA LEU A 127 3.16 -3.94 1.42
C LEU A 127 4.57 -3.75 0.86
N ARG A 128 5.07 -2.50 0.82
CA ARG A 128 6.46 -2.23 0.42
C ARG A 128 7.48 -2.91 1.31
N ASN A 129 7.29 -2.86 2.61
CA ASN A 129 8.19 -3.53 3.54
C ASN A 129 8.13 -5.05 3.37
N ASN A 130 6.98 -5.62 3.04
CA ASN A 130 6.82 -7.07 2.92
C ASN A 130 7.23 -7.61 1.52
N LEU A 131 7.26 -6.76 0.49
CA LEU A 131 7.42 -7.15 -0.92
C LEU A 131 8.74 -7.88 -1.22
N PHE A 132 9.84 -7.58 -0.50
CA PHE A 132 11.17 -8.12 -0.83
C PHE A 132 11.95 -8.68 0.38
N HIS A 133 11.29 -8.97 1.51
CA HIS A 133 11.96 -9.52 2.67
C HIS A 133 12.15 -11.05 2.60
N GLY A 134 13.37 -11.46 2.20
CA GLY A 134 13.95 -12.78 2.49
C GLY A 134 13.28 -13.98 1.80
N ALA A 135 13.64 -15.20 2.22
CA ALA A 135 13.38 -16.51 1.61
C ALA A 135 11.92 -16.85 1.17
N LYS A 136 10.97 -15.93 1.37
CA LYS A 136 9.58 -16.00 0.93
C LYS A 136 9.30 -15.29 -0.40
N TRP A 137 10.33 -14.79 -1.11
CA TRP A 137 10.20 -14.12 -2.42
C TRP A 137 9.13 -14.77 -3.32
N ALA A 138 9.23 -16.08 -3.53
CA ALA A 138 8.29 -16.85 -4.37
C ALA A 138 6.84 -16.84 -3.88
N TYR A 139 6.64 -17.03 -2.57
CA TYR A 139 5.32 -17.23 -1.97
C TYR A 139 4.63 -15.93 -1.59
N GLY A 140 5.39 -14.84 -1.41
CA GLY A 140 4.88 -13.55 -0.96
C GLY A 140 4.26 -12.71 -2.08
N ILE A 141 4.61 -13.00 -3.35
CA ILE A 141 4.23 -12.17 -4.50
C ILE A 141 3.06 -12.74 -5.32
N GLN A 142 2.85 -14.05 -5.30
CA GLN A 142 1.72 -14.69 -5.99
C GLN A 142 0.39 -14.35 -5.32
N GLY A 143 -0.66 -14.06 -6.12
CA GLY A 143 -1.99 -13.74 -5.60
C GLY A 143 -2.10 -12.34 -4.99
N GLN A 144 -1.11 -11.48 -5.25
CA GLN A 144 -1.07 -10.09 -4.75
C GLN A 144 -1.52 -9.06 -5.78
N LEU A 145 -1.96 -9.48 -6.98
CA LEU A 145 -2.38 -8.57 -8.06
C LEU A 145 -3.28 -7.44 -7.55
N ASN A 146 -4.39 -7.78 -6.88
CA ASN A 146 -5.32 -6.78 -6.37
C ASN A 146 -4.69 -5.87 -5.31
N ASN A 147 -3.83 -6.39 -4.43
CA ASN A 147 -3.13 -5.56 -3.44
C ASN A 147 -2.27 -4.49 -4.13
N PHE A 148 -1.50 -4.88 -5.15
CA PHE A 148 -0.64 -3.95 -5.87
C PHE A 148 -1.42 -3.02 -6.80
N THR A 149 -2.53 -3.47 -7.40
CA THR A 149 -3.44 -2.60 -8.17
C THR A 149 -4.00 -1.48 -7.29
N HIS A 150 -4.58 -1.81 -6.13
CA HIS A 150 -5.12 -0.80 -5.21
C HIS A 150 -4.03 0.05 -4.57
N ALA A 151 -2.85 -0.52 -4.28
CA ALA A 151 -1.70 0.26 -3.82
C ALA A 151 -1.22 1.27 -4.87
N ASN A 152 -1.14 0.86 -6.14
CA ASN A 152 -0.78 1.74 -7.26
C ASN A 152 -1.79 2.88 -7.42
N ALA A 153 -3.09 2.58 -7.42
CA ALA A 153 -4.14 3.60 -7.47
C ALA A 153 -4.02 4.60 -6.31
N SER A 154 -3.81 4.09 -5.08
CA SER A 154 -3.62 4.92 -3.89
C SER A 154 -2.40 5.84 -3.99
N LEU A 155 -1.27 5.33 -4.50
CA LEU A 155 -0.05 6.10 -4.68
C LEU A 155 -0.21 7.18 -5.76
N MET A 156 -0.86 6.86 -6.89
CA MET A 156 -1.14 7.84 -7.94
C MET A 156 -2.01 8.98 -7.42
N ASN A 157 -3.09 8.67 -6.69
CA ASN A 157 -3.97 9.68 -6.10
C ASN A 157 -3.23 10.55 -5.07
N ALA A 158 -2.40 9.95 -4.22
CA ALA A 158 -1.59 10.70 -3.26
C ALA A 158 -0.58 11.63 -3.96
N LEU A 159 0.07 11.18 -5.02
CA LEU A 159 1.00 11.98 -5.83
C LEU A 159 0.30 13.16 -6.52
N SER A 160 -0.95 13.00 -6.96
CA SER A 160 -1.75 14.11 -7.51
C SER A 160 -1.99 15.23 -6.50
N ILE A 161 -2.04 14.93 -5.19
CA ILE A 161 -2.18 15.94 -4.12
C ILE A 161 -0.86 16.67 -3.84
N VAL A 162 0.27 15.95 -3.87
CA VAL A 162 1.61 16.53 -3.65
C VAL A 162 1.97 17.53 -4.74
N GLY A 163 1.37 17.38 -5.93
CA GLY A 163 1.69 18.17 -7.11
C GLY A 163 2.80 17.51 -7.91
N LEU A 164 2.47 17.17 -9.16
CA LEU A 164 3.46 16.84 -10.17
C LEU A 164 4.08 18.16 -10.67
N PRO A 165 5.40 18.21 -10.93
CA PRO A 165 6.03 19.38 -11.53
C PRO A 165 5.40 19.77 -12.88
#